data_AF-A0A352JI79-F1
#
_entry.id   AF-A0A352JI79-F1
#
_cell.length_a   1.000
_cell.length_b   1.000
_cell.length_c   1.000
_cell.angle_alpha   90.00
_cell.angle_beta   90.00
_cell.angle_gamma   90.00
#
_symmetry.space_group_name_H-M   'P 1'
#
loop_
_entity.id
_entity.type
_entity.pdbx_description
1 polymer ?
#
loop_
_entity_poly.entity_id
_entity_poly.type
_entity_poly.pdbx_seq_one_letter_code
_entity_poly.pdbx_strand_id
1 'polypeptide(L)' 'MAFEQIEAFLKKMQSEPELKNEVVAASTADDVARIALKLGFEFSGDELLRMSGQKVDRVTVRKTDIPGEYN' A
#
# COMPACT_ATOMS: atom_id res chain seq x y z
N MET A 1 -7.13 -15.19 -3.13
CA MET A 1 -7.96 -14.07 -3.62
C MET A 1 -7.38 -12.72 -3.22
N ALA A 2 -7.62 -12.17 -2.02
CA ALA A 2 -7.08 -10.84 -1.68
C ALA A 2 -5.55 -10.83 -1.44
N PHE A 3 -4.98 -11.92 -0.92
CA PHE A 3 -3.53 -12.00 -0.68
C PHE A 3 -2.70 -11.86 -1.96
N GLU A 4 -3.13 -12.54 -3.03
CA GLU A 4 -2.47 -12.51 -4.34
C GLU A 4 -2.56 -11.11 -4.97
N GLN A 5 -3.70 -10.42 -4.82
CA GLN A 5 -3.88 -9.05 -5.29
C GLN A 5 -2.97 -8.08 -4.54
N ILE A 6 -2.87 -8.21 -3.22
CA ILE A 6 -1.99 -7.38 -2.39
C ILE A 6 -0.52 -7.65 -2.75
N GLU A 7 -0.11 -8.91 -2.94
CA GLU A 7 1.27 -9.24 -3.32
C GLU A 7 1.63 -8.69 -4.70
N ALA A 8 0.74 -8.85 -5.69
CA ALA A 8 0.93 -8.31 -7.03
C ALA A 8 0.99 -6.78 -7.02
N PHE A 9 0.15 -6.12 -6.21
CA PHE A 9 0.18 -4.67 -6.00
C PHE A 9 1.52 -4.22 -5.38
N LEU A 10 2.01 -4.90 -4.35
CA LEU A 10 3.29 -4.58 -3.72
C LEU A 10 4.47 -4.77 -4.68
N LYS A 11 4.47 -5.83 -5.51
CA LYS A 11 5.47 -6.02 -6.56
C LYS A 11 5.43 -4.89 -7.59
N LYS A 12 4.23 -4.50 -8.02
CA LYS A 12 4.04 -3.37 -8.95
C LYS A 12 4.53 -2.05 -8.36
N MET A 13 4.22 -1.78 -7.09
CA MET A 13 4.71 -0.62 -6.34
C MET A 13 6.24 -0.59 -6.20
N GLN A 14 6.92 -1.74 -6.17
CA GLN A 14 8.39 -1.79 -6.17
C GLN A 14 8.99 -1.45 -7.53
N SER A 15 8.31 -1.80 -8.63
CA SER A 15 8.76 -1.46 -9.99
C SER A 15 8.34 -0.07 -10.44
N GLU A 16 7.26 0.50 -9.88
CA GLU A 16 6.71 1.80 -10.28
C GLU A 16 6.89 2.85 -9.16
N PRO A 17 7.88 3.76 -9.28
CA PRO A 17 8.15 4.77 -8.27
C PRO A 17 7.00 5.80 -8.14
N GLU A 18 6.24 6.03 -9.21
CA GLU A 18 5.06 6.89 -9.20
C GLU A 18 3.96 6.32 -8.30
N LEU A 19 3.68 5.02 -8.46
CA LEU A 19 2.74 4.29 -7.61
C LEU A 19 3.19 4.30 -6.14
N LYS A 20 4.49 4.11 -5.90
CA LYS A 20 5.05 4.24 -4.55
C LYS A 20 4.80 5.63 -3.98
N ASN A 21 4.94 6.69 -4.76
CA ASN A 21 4.72 8.06 -4.29
C ASN A 21 3.24 8.30 -3.95
N GLU A 22 2.30 7.78 -4.76
CA GLU A 22 0.87 7.83 -4.44
C GLU A 22 0.54 7.06 -3.16
N VAL A 23 1.12 5.87 -2.96
CA VAL A 23 0.93 5.06 -1.75
C VAL A 23 1.57 5.69 -0.52
N VAL A 24 2.70 6.38 -0.67
CA VAL A 24 3.34 7.13 0.42
C VAL A 24 2.56 8.40 0.77
N ALA A 25 1.95 9.04 -0.22
CA ALA A 25 1.05 10.18 -0.01
C ALA A 25 -0.28 9.75 0.63
N ALA A 26 -0.67 8.47 0.51
CA ALA A 26 -1.85 7.94 1.16
C ALA A 26 -1.68 7.91 2.69
N SER A 27 -2.60 8.55 3.40
CA SER A 27 -2.56 8.62 4.87
C SER A 27 -3.14 7.39 5.56
N THR A 28 -3.96 6.59 4.85
CA THR A 28 -4.65 5.43 5.43
C THR A 28 -4.56 4.21 4.51
N ALA A 29 -4.73 3.01 5.09
CA ALA A 29 -4.82 1.78 4.31
C ALA A 29 -6.04 1.75 3.38
N ASP A 30 -7.10 2.49 3.70
CA ASP A 30 -8.26 2.69 2.83
C ASP A 30 -7.88 3.50 1.58
N ASP A 31 -7.11 4.57 1.73
CA ASP A 31 -6.60 5.34 0.58
C ASP A 31 -5.71 4.48 -0.32
N VAL A 32 -4.86 3.64 0.27
CA VAL A 32 -4.04 2.67 -0.50
C VAL A 32 -4.91 1.66 -1.24
N ALA A 33 -5.96 1.14 -0.60
CA ALA A 33 -6.92 0.25 -1.24
C ALA A 33 -7.65 0.93 -2.42
N ARG A 34 -7.99 2.22 -2.30
CA ARG A 34 -8.56 3.00 -3.42
C ARG A 34 -7.59 3.19 -4.58
N ILE A 35 -6.30 3.40 -4.30
CA ILE A 35 -5.25 3.48 -5.34
C ILE A 35 -5.12 2.13 -6.06
N ALA A 36 -5.05 1.05 -5.30
CA ALA A 36 -5.04 -0.31 -5.82
C ALA A 36 -6.28 -0.63 -6.67
N LEU A 37 -7.47 -0.23 -6.23
CA LEU A 37 -8.72 -0.43 -6.96
C LEU A 37 -8.70 0.24 -8.34
N LYS A 38 -8.12 1.44 -8.45
CA LYS A 38 -7.95 2.13 -9.74
C LYS A 38 -7.04 1.36 -10.71
N LEU A 39 -6.11 0.57 -10.18
CA LEU A 39 -5.19 -0.26 -10.96
C LEU A 39 -5.75 -1.67 -11.25
N GLY A 40 -6.97 -1.97 -10.79
CA GLY A 40 -7.62 -3.27 -10.96
C GLY A 40 -7.33 -4.28 -9.85
N PHE A 41 -6.76 -3.84 -8.73
CA PHE A 41 -6.58 -4.69 -7.54
C PHE A 41 -7.76 -4.51 -6.59
N GLU A 42 -8.49 -5.60 -6.35
CA GLU A 42 -9.63 -5.64 -5.45
C GLU A 42 -9.22 -6.19 -4.09
N PHE A 43 -8.88 -5.28 -3.17
CA PHE A 43 -8.65 -5.61 -1.77
C PHE A 43 -9.09 -4.46 -0.86
N SER A 44 -9.40 -4.77 0.39
CA SER A 44 -9.82 -3.78 1.39
C SER A 44 -8.64 -3.23 2.18
N GLY A 45 -8.76 -2.01 2.68
CA GLY A 45 -7.78 -1.42 3.60
C GLY A 45 -7.57 -2.26 4.86
N ASP A 46 -8.61 -2.93 5.36
CA ASP A 46 -8.51 -3.85 6.52
C ASP A 46 -7.64 -5.09 6.20
N GLU A 47 -7.75 -5.63 4.99
CA GLU A 47 -6.94 -6.77 4.53
C GLU A 47 -5.47 -6.35 4.35
N LEU A 48 -5.25 -5.15 3.82
CA LEU A 48 -3.92 -4.54 3.77
C LEU A 48 -3.37 -4.27 5.18
N LEU A 49 -4.20 -3.87 6.14
CA LEU A 49 -3.83 -3.67 7.54
C LEU A 49 -3.48 -4.97 8.24
N ARG A 50 -4.24 -6.04 7.99
CA ARG A 50 -3.93 -7.39 8.48
C ARG A 50 -2.57 -7.88 7.96
N MET A 51 -2.24 -7.56 6.70
CA MET A 51 -0.91 -7.78 6.16
C MET A 51 0.14 -6.81 6.71
N SER A 52 -0.21 -5.55 6.95
CA SER A 52 0.69 -4.50 7.42
C SER A 52 1.17 -4.70 8.86
N GLY A 53 0.52 -5.59 9.62
CA GLY A 53 1.02 -6.07 10.92
C GLY A 53 1.93 -7.31 10.82
N GLN A 54 2.01 -7.95 9.64
CA GLN A 54 2.82 -9.13 9.38
C GLN A 54 4.01 -8.73 8.49
N LYS A 55 5.24 -9.10 8.87
CA LYS A 55 6.42 -8.85 8.01
C LYS A 55 6.26 -9.62 6.69
N VAL A 56 5.91 -8.93 5.61
CA VAL A 56 6.00 -9.47 4.24
C VAL A 56 7.40 -9.14 3.72
N ASP A 57 8.32 -10.07 3.95
CA ASP A 57 9.70 -10.23 3.44
C ASP A 57 10.66 -9.00 3.54
N ARG A 58 10.24 -7.82 3.09
CA ARG A 58 11.07 -6.60 3.01
C ARG A 58 10.33 -5.27 3.20
N VAL A 59 9.00 -5.27 3.29
CA VAL A 59 8.21 -4.02 3.47
C VAL A 59 7.66 -3.98 4.89
N THR A 60 8.28 -3.16 5.75
CA THR A 60 7.73 -2.88 7.07
C THR A 60 6.70 -1.76 6.91
N VAL A 61 5.41 -2.10 6.93
CA VAL A 61 4.36 -1.09 6.94
C VAL A 61 4.29 -0.50 8.34
N ARG A 62 4.87 0.69 8.52
CA ARG A 62 4.75 1.48 9.73
C ARG A 62 3.55 2.42 9.59
N LYS A 63 2.78 2.59 10.66
CA LYS A 63 1.89 3.76 10.80
C LYS A 63 2.77 5.01 10.68
N THR A 64 2.63 5.74 9.58
CA THR A 64 3.36 6.98 9.35
C THR A 64 2.82 8.04 10.30
N ASP A 65 3.59 8.34 11.34
CA ASP A 65 3.58 9.65 11.98
C ASP A 65 4.26 10.58 10.98
N ILE A 66 3.47 11.45 10.35
CA ILE A 66 3.92 12.41 9.33
C ILE A 66 4.58 13.62 10.03
N PRO A 67 5.90 13.82 9.87
CA PRO A 67 6.41 15.16 9.71
C PRO A 67 7.22 15.23 8.42
N GLY A 68 6.67 15.89 7.41
CA GLY A 68 7.36 16.06 6.14
C GLY A 68 6.52 16.90 5.19
N GLU A 69 6.61 18.22 5.36
CA GLU A 69 6.26 19.17 4.32
C GLU A 69 6.90 18.73 2.99
N TYR A 70 6.07 18.52 1.98
CA TYR A 70 6.51 18.42 0.59
C TYR A 70 6.42 19.81 -0.03
N ASN A 71 7.59 20.38 -0.34
CA ASN A 71 7.75 21.51 -1.27
C ASN A 71 8.17 20.99 -2.65
#